data_AF-A0A2N9NC85-F1
#
_entry.id   AF-A0A2N9NC85-F1
#
_cell.length_a   1.000
_cell.length_b   1.000
_cell.length_c   1.000
_cell.angle_alpha   90.00
_cell.angle_beta   90.00
_cell.angle_gamma   90.00
#
_symmetry.space_group_name_H-M   'P 1'
#
loop_
_entity.id
_entity.type
_entity.pdbx_description
1 polymer ?
#
loop_
_entity_poly.entity_id
_entity_poly.type
_entity_poly.pdbx_seq_one_letter_code
_entity_poly.pdbx_strand_id
1 'polypeptide(L)'
;MRKSSAEWNIYRTRFLIKAKQLTQPFAFVDALGREHCGQAGDYLVESSDGSRRIAPRQIFEDIYVLMGPAAIERWPPISPTLGAKPPFVDNRDANGHLRR
;
A
#
# COMPACT_ATOMS: atom_id res chain seq x y z
N MET A 1 28.81 -0.06 8.24
CA MET A 1 27.96 0.35 7.11
C MET A 1 26.97 -0.78 6.83
N ARG A 2 25.75 -0.71 7.37
CA ARG A 2 24.77 -1.81 7.24
C ARG A 2 24.14 -1.72 5.85
N LYS A 3 24.28 -2.79 5.07
CA LYS A 3 23.51 -3.04 3.86
C LYS A 3 22.03 -3.17 4.26
N SER A 4 21.31 -2.06 4.40
CA SER A 4 19.84 -2.11 4.40
C SER A 4 19.44 -2.33 2.95
N SER A 5 19.22 -3.58 2.59
CA SER A 5 18.44 -3.93 1.40
C SER A 5 17.14 -3.13 1.45
N ALA A 6 17.08 -2.08 0.64
CA ALA A 6 16.03 -1.06 0.54
C ALA A 6 14.67 -1.51 1.11
N GLU A 7 14.49 -1.26 2.41
CA GLU A 7 13.31 -1.69 3.15
C GLU A 7 12.11 -0.85 2.74
N TRP A 8 10.99 -1.53 2.48
CA TRP A 8 9.74 -0.86 2.18
C TRP A 8 9.16 -0.28 3.46
N ASN A 9 8.82 1.00 3.41
CA ASN A 9 8.19 1.73 4.50
C ASN A 9 6.81 2.21 4.04
N ILE A 10 5.86 2.27 4.97
CA ILE A 10 4.54 2.85 4.75
C ILE A 10 4.63 4.35 4.97
N TYR A 11 4.08 5.09 4.02
CA TYR A 11 3.91 6.53 4.13
C TYR A 11 2.46 6.90 3.94
N ARG A 12 2.06 7.98 4.61
CA ARG A 12 0.73 8.54 4.51
C ARG A 12 0.76 9.88 3.79
N THR A 13 -0.18 10.02 2.86
CA THR A 13 -0.64 11.31 2.32
C THR A 13 -2.16 11.39 2.49
N ARG A 14 -2.90 11.78 1.44
CA ARG A 14 -4.33 11.47 1.32
C ARG A 14 -4.59 9.95 1.28
N PHE A 15 -3.63 9.18 0.76
CA PHE A 15 -3.69 7.71 0.71
C PHE A 15 -2.44 7.10 1.37
N LEU A 16 -2.57 5.87 1.87
CA LEU A 16 -1.43 5.07 2.30
C LEU A 16 -0.73 4.51 1.06
N ILE A 17 0.60 4.56 1.07
CA ILE A 17 1.46 3.96 0.06
C ILE A 17 2.60 3.23 0.75
N LYS A 18 3.28 2.32 0.03
CA LYS A 18 4.62 1.89 0.44
C LYS A 18 5.66 2.49 -0.49
N ALA A 19 6.81 2.85 0.07
CA ALA A 19 7.94 3.32 -0.72
C ALA A 19 9.26 2.77 -0.18
N LYS A 20 10.24 2.64 -1.08
CA LYS A 20 11.63 2.39 -0.71
C LYS A 20 12.53 3.39 -1.42
N GLN A 21 13.57 3.84 -0.73
CA GLN A 21 14.56 4.72 -1.33
C GLN A 21 15.47 3.92 -2.26
N LEU A 22 15.74 4.47 -3.43
CA LEU A 22 16.66 3.93 -4.41
C LEU A 22 18.09 4.16 -3.95
N THR A 23 18.89 3.10 -3.90
CA THR A 23 20.32 3.19 -3.56
C THR A 23 21.21 3.36 -4.79
N GLN A 24 20.64 3.17 -5.98
CA GLN A 24 21.31 3.26 -7.28
C GLN A 24 20.29 3.69 -8.34
N PRO A 25 20.73 4.17 -9.51
CA PRO A 25 19.83 4.46 -10.62
C PRO A 25 18.96 3.26 -10.96
N PHE A 26 17.67 3.49 -11.20
CA PHE A 26 16.69 2.45 -11.47
C PHE A 26 15.73 2.93 -12.56
N ALA A 27 15.41 2.04 -13.49
CA ALA A 27 14.43 2.28 -14.53
C ALA A 27 13.51 1.06 -14.70
N PHE A 28 12.24 1.31 -15.02
CA PHE A 28 11.28 0.27 -15.38
C PHE A 28 10.23 0.83 -16.34
N VAL A 29 9.55 -0.08 -17.04
CA VAL A 29 8.40 0.25 -17.88
C VAL A 29 7.13 -0.19 -17.15
N ASP A 30 6.15 0.69 -17.04
CA ASP A 30 4.88 0.36 -16.41
C ASP A 30 3.94 -0.42 -17.36
N ALA A 31 2.78 -0.84 -16.85
CA ALA A 31 1.80 -1.60 -17.64
C ALA A 31 1.22 -0.81 -18.83
N LEU A 32 1.39 0.51 -18.87
CA LEU A 32 0.97 1.37 -19.98
C LEU A 32 2.10 1.61 -20.99
N GLY A 33 3.26 0.95 -20.82
CA GLY A 33 4.40 1.13 -21.70
C GLY A 33 5.19 2.41 -21.44
N ARG A 34 4.96 3.10 -20.32
CA ARG A 34 5.69 4.33 -19.98
C ARG A 34 6.98 3.99 -19.25
N GLU A 35 8.08 4.59 -19.69
CA GLU A 35 9.36 4.48 -19.01
C GLU A 35 9.41 5.39 -17.78
N HIS A 36 9.81 4.83 -16.65
CA HIS A 36 10.08 5.55 -15.41
C HIS A 36 11.55 5.35 -15.07
N CYS A 37 12.28 6.43 -14.84
CA CYS A 37 13.66 6.40 -14.40
C CYS A 37 13.87 7.28 -13.16
N GLY A 38 14.84 6.90 -12.33
CA GLY A 38 15.15 7.58 -11.08
C GLY A 38 16.60 7.40 -10.70
N GLN A 39 17.09 8.31 -9.87
CA GLN A 39 18.47 8.33 -9.39
C GLN A 39 18.56 7.75 -7.97
N ALA A 40 19.79 7.52 -7.52
CA ALA A 40 20.04 7.21 -6.11
C ALA A 40 19.50 8.36 -5.22
N GLY A 41 18.72 8.00 -4.20
CA GLY A 41 18.05 8.94 -3.30
C GLY A 41 16.56 9.15 -3.61
N ASP A 42 16.12 8.92 -4.85
CA ASP A 42 14.70 8.97 -5.21
C ASP A 42 13.93 7.78 -4.61
N TYR A 43 12.60 7.83 -4.67
CA TYR A 43 11.75 6.82 -4.07
C TYR A 43 10.99 6.02 -5.12
N LEU A 44 11.07 4.69 -5.04
CA LEU A 44 10.11 3.83 -5.73
C LEU A 44 8.87 3.70 -4.84
N VAL A 45 7.74 4.15 -5.36
CA VAL A 45 6.43 4.16 -4.68
C VAL A 45 5.54 3.08 -5.28
N GLU A 46 4.88 2.31 -4.42
CA GLU A 46 3.81 1.37 -4.79
C GLU A 46 2.54 1.74 -4.03
N SER A 47 1.48 2.00 -4.78
CA SER A 47 0.13 2.27 -4.28
C SER A 47 -0.63 0.96 -4.03
N SER A 48 -1.73 1.00 -3.26
CA SER A 48 -2.51 -0.21 -2.92
C SER A 48 -3.16 -0.88 -4.13
N ASP A 49 -3.34 -0.15 -5.24
CA ASP A 49 -3.83 -0.64 -6.52
C ASP A 49 -2.77 -1.39 -7.35
N GLY A 50 -1.53 -1.50 -6.82
CA GLY A 50 -0.41 -2.14 -7.51
C GLY A 50 0.34 -1.21 -8.46
N SER A 51 -0.11 0.04 -8.63
CA SER A 51 0.58 1.02 -9.47
C SER A 51 1.94 1.39 -8.87
N ARG A 52 2.98 1.38 -9.70
CA ARG A 52 4.34 1.78 -9.33
C ARG A 52 4.76 3.07 -10.03
N ARG A 53 5.54 3.90 -9.34
CA ARG A 53 6.15 5.12 -9.91
C ARG A 53 7.42 5.51 -9.18
N ILE A 54 8.21 6.38 -9.79
CA ILE A 54 9.37 7.01 -9.15
C ILE A 54 8.99 8.43 -8.72
N ALA A 55 9.34 8.78 -7.48
CA ALA A 55 9.13 10.12 -6.92
C ALA A 55 10.49 10.74 -6.57
N PRO A 56 10.76 11.99 -7.01
CA PRO A 56 11.96 12.71 -6.63
C PRO A 56 12.07 12.87 -5.12
N ARG A 57 13.28 12.69 -4.57
CA ARG A 57 13.52 12.78 -3.12
C ARG A 57 12.89 14.01 -2.47
N GLN A 58 13.17 15.20 -3.01
CA GLN A 58 12.76 16.47 -2.43
C GLN A 58 11.24 16.56 -2.28
N ILE A 59 10.49 16.15 -3.30
CA ILE A 59 9.02 16.19 -3.30
C ILE A 59 8.47 15.10 -2.38
N PHE A 60 9.10 13.93 -2.37
CA PHE A 60 8.65 12.81 -1.56
C PHE A 60 8.79 13.11 -0.07
N GLU A 61 9.95 13.58 0.38
CA GLU A 61 10.20 13.88 1.79
C GLU A 61 9.38 15.07 2.31
N ASP A 62 8.98 16.00 1.43
CA ASP A 62 8.15 17.16 1.78
C ASP A 62 6.65 16.79 1.94
N ILE A 63 6.15 15.87 1.12
CA ILE A 63 4.71 15.56 1.05
C ILE A 63 4.32 14.33 1.89
N TYR A 64 5.22 13.36 2.05
CA TYR A 64 4.89 12.03 2.57
C TYR A 64 5.37 11.88 4.02
N VAL A 65 4.43 11.54 4.90
CA VAL A 65 4.74 11.29 6.31
C VAL A 65 5.02 9.80 6.51
N LEU A 66 6.21 9.46 7.02
CA LEU A 66 6.57 8.09 7.39
C LEU A 66 5.67 7.59 8.53
N MET A 67 4.99 6.46 8.30
CA MET A 67 4.15 5.81 9.33
C MET A 67 4.90 4.68 10.04
N GLY A 68 5.77 3.97 9.31
CA GLY A 68 6.55 2.87 9.85
C GLY A 68 6.96 1.85 8.77
N PRO A 69 7.63 0.77 9.15
CA PRO A 69 8.04 -0.27 8.21
C PRO A 69 6.84 -1.10 7.71
N ALA A 70 6.84 -1.43 6.41
CA ALA A 70 5.76 -2.21 5.79
C ALA A 70 5.65 -3.65 6.29
N ALA A 71 6.66 -4.15 7.01
CA ALA A 71 6.62 -5.46 7.64
C ALA A 71 5.75 -5.51 8.91
N ILE A 72 5.53 -4.37 9.56
CA ILE A 72 4.79 -4.27 10.83
C ILE A 72 3.34 -3.81 10.57
N GLU A 73 3.16 -2.89 9.64
CA GLU A 73 1.87 -2.39 9.18
C GLU A 73 1.32 -3.36 8.12
N ARG A 74 0.21 -4.06 8.38
CA ARG A 74 -0.44 -5.00 7.43
C ARG A 74 -0.79 -4.29 6.11
N TRP A 75 0.13 -4.32 5.16
CA TRP A 75 0.00 -3.74 3.83
C TRP A 75 -0.16 -4.85 2.75
N PRO A 76 -1.11 -4.72 1.80
CA PRO A 76 -2.12 -3.67 1.73
C PRO A 76 -3.09 -3.77 2.93
N PRO A 77 -3.71 -2.65 3.36
CA PRO A 77 -4.71 -2.69 4.41
C PRO A 77 -5.77 -3.71 3.99
N ILE A 78 -6.02 -4.68 4.85
CA ILE A 78 -7.04 -5.69 4.61
C ILE A 78 -8.36 -4.93 4.47
N SER A 79 -8.84 -4.73 3.24
CA SER A 79 -10.21 -4.33 3.02
C SER A 79 -11.07 -5.35 3.76
N PRO A 80 -11.99 -4.95 4.65
CA PRO A 80 -12.95 -5.90 5.21
C PRO A 80 -13.75 -6.51 4.06
N THR A 81 -13.32 -7.70 3.63
CA THR A 81 -14.07 -8.82 3.04
C THR A 81 -15.22 -8.46 2.10
N LEU A 82 -14.95 -8.51 0.79
CA LEU A 82 -15.93 -8.98 -0.18
C LEU A 82 -15.99 -10.52 -0.08
N GLY A 83 -16.64 -11.06 0.95
CA GLY A 83 -16.78 -12.53 1.07
C GLY A 83 -17.28 -13.07 2.42
N ALA A 84 -17.17 -12.33 3.51
CA ALA A 84 -17.84 -12.70 4.75
C ALA A 84 -19.24 -12.10 4.73
N LYS A 85 -20.21 -12.85 4.20
CA LYS A 85 -21.63 -12.61 4.50
C LYS A 85 -21.72 -12.49 6.03
N PRO A 86 -22.21 -11.37 6.61
CA PRO A 86 -22.51 -11.38 8.04
C PRO A 86 -23.43 -12.59 8.28
N PRO A 87 -23.29 -13.34 9.39
CA PRO A 87 -24.24 -14.40 9.68
C PRO A 87 -25.62 -13.75 9.61
N PHE A 88 -26.40 -14.12 8.60
CA PHE A 88 -27.79 -13.77 8.53
C PHE A 88 -28.39 -14.47 9.74
N VAL A 89 -28.53 -13.72 10.83
CA VAL A 89 -29.29 -14.15 12.00
C VAL A 89 -30.73 -14.23 11.51
N ASP A 90 -31.14 -15.44 11.15
CA ASP A 90 -32.53 -15.73 10.88
C ASP A 90 -33.28 -15.57 12.21
N ASN A 91 -33.98 -14.45 12.38
CA ASN A 91 -34.78 -14.14 13.57
C ASN A 91 -36.11 -14.93 13.60
N ARG A 92 -36.19 -16.04 12.85
CA ARG A 92 -37.35 -16.93 12.85
C ARG A 92 -37.16 -18.06 13.85
N ASP A 93 -38.20 -18.35 14.61
CA ASP A 93 -38.26 -19.54 15.46
C ASP A 93 -38.40 -20.83 14.63
N ALA A 94 -38.40 -21.99 15.30
CA ALA A 94 -38.51 -23.30 14.64
C ALA A 94 -39.80 -23.50 13.82
N ASN A 95 -40.76 -22.57 13.93
CA ASN A 95 -42.03 -22.55 13.21
C ASN A 95 -42.10 -21.42 12.15
N GLY A 96 -41.00 -20.71 11.91
CA GLY A 96 -40.90 -19.71 10.83
C GLY A 96 -41.46 -18.33 11.18
N HIS A 97 -41.77 -18.02 12.44
CA HIS A 97 -42.34 -16.73 12.83
C HIS A 97 -41.26 -15.71 13.21
N LEU A 98 -41.37 -14.47 12.70
CA LEU A 98 -40.47 -13.39 13.11
C LEU A 98 -40.70 -13.05 14.58
N ARG A 99 -39.64 -13.12 15.39
CA ARG A 99 -39.65 -12.61 16.76
C ARG A 99 -39.67 -11.08 16.71
N ARG A 100 -40.79 -10.46 17.11
CA ARG A 100 -40.90 -9.01 17.34
C ARG A 100 -40.22 -8.61 18.65
#